data_AF-A0AAD8Y127-F1
#
_entry.id   AF-A0AAD8Y127-F1
#
_cell.length_a   1.000
_cell.length_b   1.000
_cell.length_c   1.000
_cell.angle_alpha   90.00
_cell.angle_beta   90.00
_cell.angle_gamma   90.00
#
_symmetry.space_group_name_H-M   'P 1'
#
loop_
_entity.id
_entity.type
_entity.pdbx_description
1 polymer ?
#
loop_
_entity_poly.entity_id
_entity_poly.type
_entity_poly.pdbx_seq_one_letter_code
_entity_poly.pdbx_strand_id
1 'polypeptide(L)'
;MDAKHIEQDAVEASAEINSDFCGELIDLSTEAIAEDAEMLENIAYDTTLNKRPLNESVGDTSGSHHVRKKKKTNNNRKSNKKESKYDSTKLNDATTIEDLNTIDASAYLAWVNSQAGSLPSVFVAETQTDDNNNDTSDDKKNTDTATTAERKDDPIDGSAATLQILLSKQMDIMPPPSNRHIPPACNAATFHINGESPVNTAASETQNDTNNNTCSNWVSTTISSFSKLRSYLETQDALQKQNNDDTQLIRKVAVPKMKDRTGWHVFCLGREEAFGNQGGYFEEIDSENEQSKEESCKDKHDNVSDEVQPNNDAAEKETNISTYNPDNVPSDGHKPTSSLLLQIDQVLTRVLFHHHVYFLCEWKFPLTHQRAAWIYALLARMNKPWHRDECCAVRKVLRECCSRRWELSLPQEGDGSTVENDRKWEQLAMLNTLIAITGIYYEQGSNAGGDGMDLLFKTSSS
;
A
#
# COMPACT_ATOMS: atom_id res chain seq x y z
N MET A 1 -46.27 12.89 47.50
CA MET A 1 -47.00 13.66 46.48
C MET A 1 -46.05 14.50 45.66
N ASP A 2 -45.54 14.06 44.53
CA ASP A 2 -44.95 12.79 44.10
C ASP A 2 -44.16 13.18 42.86
N ALA A 3 -42.85 12.97 42.90
CA ALA A 3 -41.93 13.22 41.79
C ALA A 3 -41.00 12.02 41.66
N LYS A 4 -41.60 10.88 41.32
CA LYS A 4 -40.96 9.62 40.92
C LYS A 4 -41.91 8.90 39.98
N HIS A 5 -41.92 9.26 38.69
CA HIS A 5 -42.47 8.43 37.61
C HIS A 5 -42.34 9.08 36.22
N ILE A 6 -41.11 9.38 35.77
CA ILE A 6 -40.87 9.61 34.32
C ILE A 6 -39.42 9.20 34.00
N GLU A 7 -39.05 7.93 34.18
CA GLU A 7 -37.75 7.43 33.68
C GLU A 7 -37.72 5.90 33.53
N GLN A 8 -38.79 5.29 32.99
CA GLN A 8 -38.83 3.83 32.81
C GLN A 8 -39.38 3.31 31.48
N ASP A 9 -39.88 4.16 30.58
CA ASP A 9 -40.49 3.70 29.31
C ASP A 9 -39.58 3.85 28.07
N ALA A 10 -38.27 4.04 28.25
CA ALA A 10 -37.32 4.23 27.14
C ALA A 10 -36.37 3.03 26.88
N VAL A 11 -36.50 1.93 27.63
CA VAL A 11 -35.57 0.78 27.54
C VAL A 11 -36.18 -0.44 26.82
N GLU A 12 -37.49 -0.46 26.55
CA GLU A 12 -38.18 -1.65 26.00
C GLU A 12 -38.57 -1.55 24.51
N ALA A 13 -38.09 -0.52 23.78
CA ALA A 13 -38.40 -0.32 22.36
C ALA A 13 -37.22 -0.58 21.40
N SER A 14 -36.12 -1.17 21.88
CA SER A 14 -34.91 -1.44 21.06
C SER A 14 -34.55 -2.92 20.90
N ALA A 15 -35.41 -3.84 21.35
CA ALA A 15 -35.12 -5.27 21.37
C ALA A 15 -35.78 -6.11 20.25
N GLU A 16 -36.60 -5.56 19.35
CA GLU A 16 -37.40 -6.37 18.41
C GLU A 16 -37.15 -6.13 16.90
N ILE A 17 -36.02 -5.54 16.46
CA ILE A 17 -35.79 -5.27 15.02
C ILE A 17 -34.59 -6.02 14.39
N ASN A 18 -33.81 -6.81 15.13
CA ASN A 18 -32.64 -7.51 14.56
C ASN A 18 -32.70 -9.04 14.66
N SER A 19 -33.76 -9.66 14.13
CA SER A 19 -33.88 -11.13 14.05
C SER A 19 -34.03 -11.71 12.64
N ASP A 20 -34.36 -10.92 11.61
CA ASP A 20 -34.84 -11.48 10.33
C ASP A 20 -33.94 -11.20 9.10
N PHE A 21 -32.66 -10.85 9.28
CA PHE A 21 -31.75 -10.57 8.14
C PHE A 21 -30.43 -11.36 8.14
N CYS A 22 -30.41 -12.58 8.69
CA CYS A 22 -29.21 -13.42 8.75
C CYS A 22 -29.42 -14.90 8.45
N GLY A 23 -30.34 -15.26 7.55
CA GLY A 23 -30.55 -16.67 7.24
C GLY A 23 -31.11 -16.94 5.86
N GLU A 24 -30.41 -16.59 4.78
CA GLU A 24 -30.61 -17.26 3.48
C GLU A 24 -29.52 -16.98 2.42
N LEU A 25 -28.24 -17.00 2.80
CA LEU A 25 -27.18 -17.15 1.81
C LEU A 25 -26.03 -17.93 2.45
N ILE A 26 -25.61 -19.00 1.75
CA ILE A 26 -24.59 -20.00 2.10
C ILE A 26 -25.18 -21.26 2.77
N ASP A 27 -25.87 -22.09 1.98
CA ASP A 27 -25.85 -23.55 2.21
C ASP A 27 -26.04 -24.35 0.90
N LEU A 28 -25.28 -23.98 -0.13
CA LEU A 28 -25.15 -24.75 -1.37
C LEU A 28 -23.68 -24.76 -1.80
N SER A 29 -22.84 -25.61 -1.19
CA SER A 29 -21.59 -26.12 -1.81
C SER A 29 -20.79 -27.13 -0.97
N THR A 30 -21.32 -27.72 0.10
CA THR A 30 -20.54 -28.60 1.00
C THR A 30 -20.73 -30.11 0.80
N GLU A 31 -21.38 -30.56 -0.28
CA GLU A 31 -21.59 -32.01 -0.54
C GLU A 31 -20.85 -32.59 -1.76
N ALA A 32 -19.84 -31.92 -2.33
CA ALA A 32 -19.16 -32.43 -3.53
C ALA A 32 -17.61 -32.46 -3.48
N ILE A 33 -16.97 -32.49 -2.31
CA ILE A 33 -15.49 -32.52 -2.20
C ILE A 33 -15.02 -33.70 -1.33
N ALA A 34 -15.39 -34.92 -1.71
CA ALA A 34 -14.87 -36.14 -1.08
C ALA A 34 -14.29 -37.17 -2.06
N GLU A 35 -14.24 -36.92 -3.38
CA GLU A 35 -13.80 -37.96 -4.34
C GLU A 35 -12.61 -37.61 -5.27
N ASP A 36 -12.04 -36.39 -5.25
CA ASP A 36 -10.95 -36.02 -6.18
C ASP A 36 -9.60 -35.72 -5.51
N ALA A 37 -9.15 -36.60 -4.60
CA ALA A 37 -7.84 -36.51 -3.97
C ALA A 37 -6.72 -37.33 -4.67
N GLU A 38 -6.99 -38.03 -5.78
CA GLU A 38 -6.01 -38.91 -6.44
C GLU A 38 -5.53 -38.48 -7.85
N MET A 39 -5.81 -37.25 -8.32
CA MET A 39 -5.47 -36.85 -9.70
C MET A 39 -4.63 -35.57 -9.82
N LEU A 40 -3.66 -35.34 -8.92
CA LEU A 40 -2.69 -34.23 -9.02
C LEU A 40 -1.22 -34.69 -8.95
N GLU A 41 -0.89 -35.82 -9.56
CA GLU A 41 0.46 -36.10 -10.06
C GLU A 41 0.43 -36.02 -11.59
N ASN A 42 1.13 -35.03 -12.15
CA ASN A 42 1.53 -34.87 -13.57
C ASN A 42 1.13 -33.54 -14.24
N ILE A 43 1.56 -32.39 -13.71
CA ILE A 43 1.90 -31.23 -14.56
C ILE A 43 3.11 -30.52 -13.95
N ALA A 44 4.31 -30.92 -14.36
CA ALA A 44 5.56 -30.23 -14.08
C ALA A 44 6.33 -30.02 -15.39
N TYR A 45 6.04 -28.91 -16.08
CA TYR A 45 6.81 -28.28 -17.17
C TYR A 45 6.22 -26.86 -17.31
N ASP A 46 6.90 -25.74 -17.48
CA ASP A 46 8.29 -25.40 -17.77
C ASP A 46 8.38 -23.88 -17.49
N THR A 47 9.15 -23.44 -16.48
CA THR A 47 9.35 -22.00 -16.21
C THR A 47 10.83 -21.73 -16.03
N THR A 48 11.59 -21.73 -17.13
CA THR A 48 12.96 -21.21 -17.13
C THR A 48 12.94 -19.69 -17.07
N LEU A 49 13.28 -19.09 -15.92
CA LEU A 49 13.58 -17.67 -15.82
C LEU A 49 14.89 -17.40 -15.05
N ASN A 50 15.63 -16.46 -15.65
CA ASN A 50 17.02 -16.09 -15.43
C ASN A 50 17.39 -15.70 -13.99
N LYS A 51 18.46 -16.31 -13.47
CA LYS A 51 19.21 -15.82 -12.31
C LYS A 51 19.97 -14.54 -12.69
N ARG A 52 19.83 -13.46 -11.91
CA ARG A 52 20.73 -12.29 -11.93
C ARG A 52 21.52 -12.22 -10.61
N PRO A 53 22.81 -11.87 -10.63
CA PRO A 53 23.61 -11.72 -9.42
C PRO A 53 23.37 -10.36 -8.73
N LEU A 54 23.33 -10.36 -7.40
CA LEU A 54 23.30 -9.19 -6.53
C LEU A 54 24.73 -8.83 -6.10
N ASN A 55 25.14 -7.58 -6.34
CA ASN A 55 26.36 -6.99 -5.80
C ASN A 55 26.02 -6.21 -4.52
N GLU A 56 26.74 -6.52 -3.44
CA GLU A 56 26.73 -5.79 -2.17
C GLU A 56 27.60 -4.52 -2.27
N SER A 57 27.15 -3.45 -1.64
CA SER A 57 27.98 -2.27 -1.34
C SER A 57 27.57 -1.72 0.03
N VAL A 58 28.49 -1.88 0.97
CA VAL A 58 28.45 -1.42 2.37
C VAL A 58 28.78 0.07 2.40
N GLY A 59 27.97 0.86 3.11
CA GLY A 59 28.22 2.28 3.33
C GLY A 59 27.72 2.73 4.70
N ASP A 60 28.59 2.61 5.71
CA ASP A 60 28.42 3.17 7.05
C ASP A 60 28.33 4.71 7.02
N THR A 61 27.36 5.29 7.72
CA THR A 61 27.48 6.66 8.22
C THR A 61 26.83 6.83 9.60
N SER A 62 27.69 6.99 10.60
CA SER A 62 27.38 7.43 11.96
C SER A 62 27.16 8.94 12.01
N GLY A 63 26.13 9.42 12.74
CA GLY A 63 25.96 10.86 12.97
C GLY A 63 25.03 11.26 14.11
N SER A 64 25.55 11.15 15.33
CA SER A 64 25.68 12.21 16.34
C SER A 64 24.46 13.07 16.76
N HIS A 65 24.05 12.82 18.01
CA HIS A 65 23.15 13.60 18.85
C HIS A 65 23.64 15.03 19.18
N HIS A 66 22.77 16.04 19.04
CA HIS A 66 22.81 17.24 19.90
C HIS A 66 21.43 17.85 20.18
N VAL A 67 20.98 17.69 21.42
CA VAL A 67 19.79 18.32 22.01
C VAL A 67 20.21 19.66 22.62
N ARG A 68 19.64 20.78 22.14
CA ARG A 68 19.80 22.10 22.79
C ARG A 68 18.44 22.72 23.08
N LYS A 69 18.04 22.67 24.36
CA LYS A 69 16.93 23.45 24.93
C LYS A 69 17.34 24.93 25.01
N LYS A 70 16.55 25.84 24.45
CA LYS A 70 16.68 27.29 24.69
C LYS A 70 15.41 27.87 25.30
N LYS A 71 15.64 28.49 26.47
CA LYS A 71 14.73 29.18 27.37
C LYS A 71 14.39 30.56 26.80
N LYS A 72 13.11 30.85 26.55
CA LYS A 72 12.63 32.19 26.15
C LYS A 72 12.61 33.11 27.37
N THR A 73 13.26 34.27 27.28
CA THR A 73 13.13 35.37 28.24
C THR A 73 12.66 36.60 27.49
N ASN A 74 11.54 37.15 27.98
CA ASN A 74 10.87 38.34 27.48
C ASN A 74 11.68 39.58 27.88
N ASN A 75 11.96 40.49 26.95
CA ASN A 75 12.39 41.85 27.31
C ASN A 75 11.84 42.88 26.32
N ASN A 76 10.96 43.70 26.87
CA ASN A 76 10.30 44.84 26.26
C ASN A 76 11.26 46.05 26.33
N ARG A 77 11.73 46.57 25.20
CA ARG A 77 12.39 47.88 25.14
C ARG A 77 11.89 48.68 23.94
N LYS A 78 11.09 49.71 24.25
CA LYS A 78 10.71 50.79 23.32
C LYS A 78 11.94 51.65 23.02
N SER A 79 12.37 51.69 21.77
CA SER A 79 13.32 52.67 21.27
C SER A 79 12.64 53.52 20.19
N ASN A 80 12.53 54.82 20.44
CA ASN A 80 12.08 55.81 19.46
C ASN A 80 13.13 55.91 18.35
N LYS A 81 12.82 55.37 17.16
CA LYS A 81 13.67 55.43 15.97
C LYS A 81 13.26 56.66 15.15
N LYS A 82 14.18 57.63 15.04
CA LYS A 82 14.08 58.79 14.16
C LYS A 82 14.37 58.29 12.74
N GLU A 83 13.36 58.21 11.88
CA GLU A 83 13.52 57.84 10.47
C GLU A 83 14.26 58.96 9.72
N SER A 84 15.51 58.72 9.35
CA SER A 84 16.15 59.48 8.28
C SER A 84 15.64 58.92 6.95
N LYS A 85 14.78 59.67 6.25
CA LYS A 85 14.41 59.41 4.86
C LYS A 85 15.69 59.40 4.02
N TYR A 86 16.17 58.22 3.65
CA TYR A 86 17.26 58.06 2.70
C TYR A 86 16.64 58.01 1.30
N ASP A 87 17.08 58.91 0.43
CA ASP A 87 16.56 59.05 -0.94
C ASP A 87 17.16 57.94 -1.81
N SER A 88 16.37 56.91 -2.09
CA SER A 88 16.79 55.67 -2.78
C SER A 88 17.04 55.84 -4.29
N THR A 89 16.94 57.06 -4.81
CA THR A 89 17.00 57.36 -6.25
C THR A 89 18.42 57.54 -6.80
N LYS A 90 19.48 57.31 -6.01
CA LYS A 90 20.88 57.58 -6.40
C LYS A 90 21.77 56.35 -6.67
N LEU A 91 21.24 55.13 -6.57
CA LEU A 91 22.01 53.92 -6.89
C LEU A 91 21.84 53.59 -8.38
N ASN A 92 22.81 54.04 -9.18
CA ASN A 92 22.89 53.75 -10.60
C ASN A 92 23.58 52.40 -10.84
N ASP A 93 23.47 51.84 -12.04
CA ASP A 93 24.10 50.57 -12.48
C ASP A 93 25.64 50.52 -12.34
N ALA A 94 26.28 51.59 -11.90
CA ALA A 94 27.72 51.71 -11.67
C ALA A 94 28.15 51.47 -10.20
N THR A 95 27.26 51.03 -9.32
CA THR A 95 27.61 50.70 -7.92
C THR A 95 28.59 49.53 -7.87
N THR A 96 29.77 49.77 -7.33
CA THR A 96 30.82 48.75 -7.24
C THR A 96 30.67 47.91 -5.98
N ILE A 97 31.32 46.75 -5.94
CA ILE A 97 31.28 45.83 -4.78
C ILE A 97 31.77 46.52 -3.50
N GLU A 98 32.65 47.52 -3.60
CA GLU A 98 33.16 48.27 -2.46
C GLU A 98 32.10 49.19 -1.83
N ASP A 99 31.15 49.69 -2.62
CA ASP A 99 30.03 50.53 -2.14
C ASP A 99 29.03 49.73 -1.30
N LEU A 100 28.92 48.42 -1.54
CA LEU A 100 27.99 47.52 -0.83
C LEU A 100 28.32 47.41 0.66
N ASN A 101 29.58 47.57 1.06
CA ASN A 101 29.99 47.50 2.46
C ASN A 101 29.49 48.70 3.29
N THR A 102 29.07 49.79 2.63
CA THR A 102 28.61 51.01 3.30
C THR A 102 27.08 51.18 3.28
N ILE A 103 26.38 50.35 2.50
CA ILE A 103 24.93 50.41 2.35
C ILE A 103 24.26 49.69 3.52
N ASP A 104 23.25 50.34 4.11
CA ASP A 104 22.42 49.69 5.13
C ASP A 104 21.64 48.53 4.52
N ALA A 105 21.49 47.44 5.28
CA ALA A 105 20.86 46.21 4.81
C ALA A 105 19.42 46.45 4.29
N SER A 106 18.70 47.42 4.86
CA SER A 106 17.35 47.76 4.39
C SER A 106 17.35 48.45 3.02
N ALA A 107 18.33 49.31 2.75
CA ALA A 107 18.49 49.98 1.46
C ALA A 107 18.97 48.98 0.38
N TYR A 108 19.85 48.05 0.74
CA TYR A 108 20.26 46.97 -0.15
C TYR A 108 19.07 46.09 -0.56
N LEU A 109 18.24 45.66 0.39
CA LEU A 109 17.05 44.84 0.10
C LEU A 109 16.02 45.58 -0.77
N ALA A 110 15.82 46.89 -0.54
CA ALA A 110 14.94 47.69 -1.39
C ALA A 110 15.46 47.78 -2.84
N TRP A 111 16.78 47.94 -3.01
CA TRP A 111 17.43 47.97 -4.31
C TRP A 111 17.34 46.62 -5.03
N VAL A 112 17.64 45.51 -4.33
CA VAL A 112 17.52 44.15 -4.88
C VAL A 112 16.08 43.86 -5.30
N ASN A 113 15.08 44.23 -4.49
CA ASN A 113 13.67 44.06 -4.87
C ASN A 113 13.28 44.89 -6.09
N SER A 114 13.84 46.10 -6.23
CA SER A 114 13.64 46.93 -7.41
C SER A 114 14.23 46.30 -8.67
N GLN A 115 15.41 45.65 -8.57
CA GLN A 115 16.01 44.93 -9.70
C GLN A 115 15.31 43.59 -9.98
N ALA A 116 14.89 42.86 -8.96
CA ALA A 116 14.13 41.63 -9.15
C ALA A 116 12.80 41.89 -9.87
N GLY A 117 12.18 43.05 -9.64
CA GLY A 117 10.97 43.48 -10.35
C GLY A 117 11.16 43.77 -11.84
N SER A 118 12.40 43.98 -12.31
CA SER A 118 12.68 44.15 -13.75
C SER A 118 13.02 42.85 -14.47
N LEU A 119 13.23 41.76 -13.74
CA LEU A 119 13.48 40.44 -14.33
C LEU A 119 12.15 39.74 -14.67
N PRO A 120 12.07 39.02 -15.80
CA PRO A 120 10.91 38.20 -16.11
C PRO A 120 10.71 37.12 -15.05
N SER A 121 9.45 36.82 -14.72
CA SER A 121 9.09 35.82 -13.71
C SER A 121 9.43 34.38 -14.13
N VAL A 122 9.55 34.15 -15.44
CA VAL A 122 9.87 32.84 -16.02
C VAL A 122 10.95 33.05 -17.07
N PHE A 123 12.06 32.34 -16.90
CA PHE A 123 13.07 32.19 -17.94
C PHE A 123 12.82 30.85 -18.63
N VAL A 124 12.50 30.89 -19.92
CA VAL A 124 12.48 29.69 -20.76
C VAL A 124 13.81 29.66 -21.50
N ALA A 125 14.69 28.74 -21.10
CA ALA A 125 15.92 28.47 -21.84
C ALA A 125 15.57 27.45 -22.94
N GLU A 126 15.61 27.89 -24.19
CA GLU A 126 15.51 26.99 -25.34
C GLU A 126 16.87 26.32 -25.53
N THR A 127 16.93 25.02 -25.26
CA THR A 127 18.12 24.23 -25.57
C THR A 127 18.19 24.05 -27.08
N GLN A 128 19.11 24.77 -27.70
CA GLN A 128 19.42 24.61 -29.12
C GLN A 128 19.98 23.20 -29.31
N THR A 129 19.14 22.27 -29.77
CA THR A 129 19.61 21.00 -30.32
C THR A 129 20.29 21.35 -31.63
N ASP A 130 21.61 21.42 -31.61
CA ASP A 130 22.42 21.56 -32.82
C ASP A 130 22.20 20.31 -33.70
N ASP A 131 21.16 20.36 -34.55
CA ASP A 131 20.97 19.45 -35.67
C ASP A 131 21.99 19.77 -36.78
N ASN A 132 23.28 19.67 -36.44
CA ASN A 132 24.36 19.61 -37.42
C ASN A 132 24.49 18.16 -37.92
N ASN A 133 23.43 17.66 -38.56
CA ASN A 133 23.51 16.49 -39.44
C ASN A 133 23.60 16.98 -40.88
N ASN A 134 24.79 17.43 -41.23
CA ASN A 134 25.22 17.61 -42.60
C ASN A 134 26.46 16.73 -42.78
N ASP A 135 26.27 15.44 -42.98
CA ASP A 135 27.18 14.74 -43.87
C ASP A 135 26.49 13.65 -44.67
N THR A 136 26.85 13.69 -45.95
CA THR A 136 26.25 13.01 -47.07
C THR A 136 27.23 11.91 -47.42
N SER A 137 26.84 10.64 -47.40
CA SER A 137 27.16 9.69 -48.48
C SER A 137 26.77 8.26 -48.12
N ASP A 138 26.10 7.65 -49.10
CA ASP A 138 26.01 6.23 -49.35
C ASP A 138 27.35 5.51 -49.13
N ASP A 139 27.37 4.42 -48.37
CA ASP A 139 27.69 3.13 -48.97
C ASP A 139 27.44 1.92 -48.05
N LYS A 140 27.13 0.81 -48.72
CA LYS A 140 26.88 -0.54 -48.19
C LYS A 140 28.02 -1.12 -47.35
N LYS A 141 27.69 -1.74 -46.20
CA LYS A 141 28.15 -3.09 -45.75
C LYS A 141 27.58 -3.40 -44.37
N ASN A 142 26.78 -4.46 -44.22
CA ASN A 142 27.19 -5.73 -43.59
C ASN A 142 28.30 -5.60 -42.53
N THR A 143 27.99 -5.87 -41.26
CA THR A 143 28.41 -7.10 -40.56
C THR A 143 28.04 -7.06 -39.08
N ASP A 144 27.50 -8.17 -38.61
CA ASP A 144 27.50 -8.59 -37.21
C ASP A 144 28.89 -8.47 -36.59
N THR A 145 29.01 -7.77 -35.46
CA THR A 145 30.01 -8.08 -34.42
C THR A 145 29.59 -7.45 -33.10
N ALA A 146 29.26 -8.31 -32.13
CA ALA A 146 29.20 -7.98 -30.73
C ALA A 146 30.64 -7.75 -30.22
N THR A 147 30.95 -6.53 -29.81
CA THR A 147 32.13 -6.20 -29.02
C THR A 147 31.71 -5.41 -27.79
N THR A 148 31.92 -6.06 -26.65
CA THR A 148 31.90 -5.54 -25.28
C THR A 148 32.88 -4.38 -25.18
N ALA A 149 32.39 -3.16 -25.31
CA ALA A 149 33.15 -1.95 -25.02
C ALA A 149 32.93 -1.58 -23.54
N GLU A 150 34.02 -1.58 -22.77
CA GLU A 150 34.10 -0.97 -21.45
C GLU A 150 33.63 0.49 -21.54
N ARG A 151 32.43 0.76 -21.00
CA ARG A 151 31.96 2.13 -20.82
C ARG A 151 32.72 2.70 -19.63
N LYS A 152 33.50 3.75 -19.87
CA LYS A 152 33.99 4.63 -18.81
C LYS A 152 32.78 5.11 -18.02
N ASP A 153 32.83 4.92 -16.70
CA ASP A 153 31.85 5.42 -15.74
C ASP A 153 31.94 6.95 -15.69
N ASP A 154 31.32 7.62 -16.67
CA ASP A 154 31.03 9.04 -16.53
C ASP A 154 30.09 9.19 -15.31
N PRO A 155 30.38 10.13 -14.39
CA PRO A 155 29.59 10.31 -13.19
C PRO A 155 28.14 10.57 -13.63
N ILE A 156 27.27 9.64 -13.23
CA ILE A 156 25.83 9.72 -13.49
C ILE A 156 25.38 11.09 -13.00
N ASP A 157 25.05 11.97 -13.94
CA ASP A 157 24.43 13.24 -13.64
C ASP A 157 23.12 12.93 -12.93
N GLY A 158 23.09 13.17 -11.61
CA GLY A 158 22.00 12.77 -10.74
C GLY A 158 20.65 13.32 -11.18
N SER A 159 20.66 14.41 -11.96
CA SER A 159 19.46 14.99 -12.56
C SER A 159 18.88 14.10 -13.68
N ALA A 160 19.73 13.55 -14.55
CA ALA A 160 19.33 12.66 -15.64
C ALA A 160 18.86 11.29 -15.13
N ALA A 161 19.53 10.72 -14.11
CA ALA A 161 19.08 9.46 -13.49
C ALA A 161 17.75 9.62 -12.73
N THR A 162 17.56 10.75 -12.04
CA THR A 162 16.27 11.05 -11.39
C THR A 162 15.17 11.21 -12.43
N LEU A 163 15.43 11.92 -13.53
CA LEU A 163 14.48 12.01 -14.64
C LEU A 163 14.23 10.66 -15.30
N GLN A 164 15.25 9.82 -15.48
CA GLN A 164 15.07 8.50 -16.04
C GLN A 164 14.23 7.60 -15.14
N ILE A 165 14.36 7.71 -13.81
CA ILE A 165 13.52 7.00 -12.84
C ILE A 165 12.09 7.56 -12.87
N LEU A 166 11.93 8.88 -12.88
CA LEU A 166 10.62 9.55 -12.95
C LEU A 166 9.87 9.27 -14.26
N LEU A 167 10.60 9.18 -15.37
CA LEU A 167 10.10 8.87 -16.72
C LEU A 167 10.13 7.37 -17.02
N SER A 168 10.66 6.54 -16.12
CA SER A 168 10.65 5.09 -16.32
C SER A 168 9.21 4.60 -16.18
N LYS A 169 8.83 3.71 -17.09
CA LYS A 169 7.55 2.98 -17.06
C LYS A 169 7.29 2.22 -15.75
N GLN A 170 8.25 2.17 -14.82
CA GLN A 170 8.08 1.60 -13.49
C GLN A 170 7.20 2.45 -12.56
N MET A 171 6.94 3.71 -12.92
CA MET A 171 6.06 4.61 -12.16
C MET A 171 4.60 4.57 -12.58
N ASP A 172 4.31 4.05 -13.78
CA ASP A 172 3.00 4.14 -14.38
C ASP A 172 2.04 3.08 -13.83
N ILE A 173 0.87 3.55 -13.40
CA ILE A 173 -0.26 2.67 -13.17
C ILE A 173 -0.73 2.21 -14.54
N MET A 174 -0.53 0.94 -14.86
CA MET A 174 -0.91 0.42 -16.18
C MET A 174 -2.44 0.53 -16.37
N PRO A 175 -2.92 1.12 -17.48
CA PRO A 175 -4.34 1.12 -17.80
C PRO A 175 -4.81 -0.32 -18.04
N PRO A 176 -6.09 -0.66 -17.94
CA PRO A 176 -6.60 -1.99 -18.26
C PRO A 176 -6.35 -2.30 -19.76
N PRO A 177 -6.02 -3.56 -20.11
CA PRO A 177 -5.70 -3.93 -21.50
C PRO A 177 -6.93 -3.96 -22.40
N SER A 178 -8.12 -4.18 -21.85
CA SER A 178 -9.38 -4.07 -22.58
C SER A 178 -10.55 -3.76 -21.65
N ASN A 179 -11.68 -3.35 -22.22
CA ASN A 179 -12.92 -3.09 -21.47
C ASN A 179 -13.44 -4.31 -20.69
N ARG A 180 -13.03 -5.54 -21.07
CA ARG A 180 -13.40 -6.78 -20.36
C ARG A 180 -12.71 -6.91 -19.00
N HIS A 181 -11.62 -6.18 -18.79
CA HIS A 181 -10.88 -6.15 -17.51
C HIS A 181 -11.49 -5.16 -16.52
N ILE A 182 -12.50 -4.39 -16.94
CA ILE A 182 -13.25 -3.48 -16.11
C ILE A 182 -14.41 -4.28 -15.47
N PRO A 183 -14.84 -3.97 -14.23
CA PRO A 183 -15.92 -4.67 -13.54
C PRO A 183 -17.15 -4.97 -14.44
N PRO A 184 -17.75 -6.17 -14.34
CA PRO A 184 -18.74 -6.66 -15.30
C PRO A 184 -20.02 -5.81 -15.39
N ALA A 185 -20.32 -4.98 -14.38
CA ALA A 185 -21.43 -4.03 -14.46
C ALA A 185 -21.30 -3.09 -15.67
N CYS A 186 -20.09 -2.81 -16.16
CA CYS A 186 -19.84 -1.93 -17.30
C CYS A 186 -20.19 -2.60 -18.65
N ASN A 187 -20.42 -3.93 -18.69
CA ASN A 187 -20.72 -4.70 -19.90
C ASN A 187 -22.17 -5.24 -19.93
N ALA A 188 -23.01 -4.89 -18.95
CA ALA A 188 -24.40 -5.32 -18.89
C ALA A 188 -25.26 -4.55 -19.90
N ALA A 189 -25.11 -4.87 -21.18
CA ALA A 189 -26.11 -4.58 -22.19
C ALA A 189 -26.22 -5.76 -23.16
N THR A 190 -27.47 -6.22 -23.33
CA THR A 190 -27.96 -6.91 -24.53
C THR A 190 -27.88 -8.45 -24.58
N PHE A 191 -28.39 -9.15 -23.56
CA PHE A 191 -29.12 -10.39 -23.86
C PHE A 191 -30.50 -10.00 -24.41
N HIS A 192 -30.54 -9.57 -25.68
CA HIS A 192 -31.77 -9.54 -26.43
C HIS A 192 -32.21 -10.99 -26.63
N ILE A 193 -33.22 -11.40 -25.87
CA ILE A 193 -33.99 -12.61 -26.16
C ILE A 193 -34.57 -12.41 -27.55
N ASN A 194 -34.04 -13.13 -28.53
CA ASN A 194 -34.56 -13.18 -29.89
C ASN A 194 -36.02 -13.65 -29.84
N GLY A 195 -36.93 -12.72 -30.07
CA GLY A 195 -38.36 -12.96 -30.12
C GLY A 195 -39.05 -11.85 -30.90
N GLU A 196 -38.97 -11.95 -32.22
CA GLU A 196 -39.84 -11.35 -33.23
C GLU A 196 -39.67 -9.85 -33.59
N SER A 197 -39.33 -9.65 -34.87
CA SER A 197 -39.53 -8.43 -35.68
C SER A 197 -41.03 -8.03 -35.73
N PRO A 198 -41.45 -6.82 -36.21
CA PRO A 198 -40.71 -5.92 -37.10
C PRO A 198 -40.97 -4.39 -36.92
N VAL A 199 -40.37 -3.63 -37.85
CA VAL A 199 -40.79 -2.34 -38.44
C VAL A 199 -40.04 -1.08 -37.98
N ASN A 200 -38.98 -0.80 -38.75
CA ASN A 200 -38.62 0.51 -39.33
C ASN A 200 -39.22 1.75 -38.64
N THR A 201 -38.45 2.39 -37.78
CA THR A 201 -38.56 3.85 -37.60
C THR A 201 -37.17 4.41 -37.37
N ALA A 202 -36.77 5.31 -38.27
CA ALA A 202 -35.53 6.06 -38.21
C ALA A 202 -35.56 7.05 -37.05
N ALA A 203 -34.73 6.82 -36.02
CA ALA A 203 -34.30 7.81 -35.05
C ALA A 203 -33.00 7.32 -34.40
N SER A 204 -31.87 7.81 -34.93
CA SER A 204 -30.52 7.52 -34.46
C SER A 204 -30.12 8.44 -33.30
N GLU A 205 -29.11 7.99 -32.55
CA GLU A 205 -28.26 8.76 -31.60
C GLU A 205 -28.85 9.01 -30.20
N THR A 206 -28.83 8.01 -29.31
CA THR A 206 -28.88 8.23 -27.83
C THR A 206 -28.39 7.06 -26.96
N GLN A 207 -27.72 6.03 -27.50
CA GLN A 207 -27.42 4.80 -26.73
C GLN A 207 -26.12 4.80 -25.87
N ASN A 208 -25.28 5.84 -25.92
CA ASN A 208 -23.98 5.81 -25.22
C ASN A 208 -24.02 6.18 -23.72
N ASP A 209 -25.09 6.80 -23.22
CA ASP A 209 -25.11 7.32 -21.85
C ASP A 209 -25.40 6.25 -20.78
N THR A 210 -26.00 5.11 -21.15
CA THR A 210 -26.47 4.12 -20.17
C THR A 210 -25.33 3.27 -19.57
N ASN A 211 -24.29 2.93 -20.36
CA ASN A 211 -23.22 2.03 -19.93
C ASN A 211 -22.23 2.67 -18.95
N ASN A 212 -22.04 4.00 -19.01
CA ASN A 212 -21.16 4.70 -18.08
C ASN A 212 -21.72 4.71 -16.65
N ASN A 213 -23.05 4.64 -16.51
CA ASN A 213 -23.72 4.74 -15.22
C ASN A 213 -23.54 3.47 -14.37
N THR A 214 -23.56 2.28 -14.99
CA THR A 214 -23.46 1.00 -14.27
C THR A 214 -22.09 0.76 -13.65
N CYS A 215 -21.02 1.18 -14.34
CA CYS A 215 -19.65 1.12 -13.88
C CYS A 215 -19.44 1.93 -12.59
N SER A 216 -19.90 3.19 -12.63
CA SER A 216 -19.88 4.11 -11.49
C SER A 216 -20.68 3.55 -10.30
N ASN A 217 -21.82 2.88 -10.57
CA ASN A 217 -22.62 2.24 -9.52
C ASN A 217 -21.88 1.11 -8.82
N TRP A 218 -21.23 0.20 -9.56
CA TRP A 218 -20.46 -0.89 -8.93
C TRP A 218 -19.33 -0.36 -8.05
N VAL A 219 -18.59 0.65 -8.53
CA VAL A 219 -17.52 1.29 -7.76
C VAL A 219 -18.11 1.93 -6.50
N SER A 220 -19.17 2.72 -6.63
CA SER A 220 -19.83 3.39 -5.52
C SER A 220 -20.34 2.41 -4.47
N THR A 221 -20.96 1.30 -4.90
CA THR A 221 -21.41 0.23 -4.01
C THR A 221 -20.25 -0.46 -3.31
N THR A 222 -19.14 -0.72 -4.01
CA THR A 222 -17.94 -1.33 -3.43
C THR A 222 -17.33 -0.43 -2.35
N ILE A 223 -17.15 0.85 -2.66
CA ILE A 223 -16.60 1.86 -1.75
C ILE A 223 -17.55 2.09 -0.54
N SER A 224 -18.85 2.15 -0.78
CA SER A 224 -19.86 2.25 0.29
C SER A 224 -19.83 1.04 1.22
N SER A 225 -19.76 -0.17 0.65
CA SER A 225 -19.69 -1.43 1.42
C SER A 225 -18.40 -1.51 2.24
N PHE A 226 -17.27 -1.11 1.66
CA PHE A 226 -16.00 -1.04 2.37
C PHE A 226 -16.05 -0.02 3.52
N SER A 227 -16.63 1.16 3.29
CA SER A 227 -16.83 2.17 4.34
C SER A 227 -17.69 1.66 5.50
N LYS A 228 -18.81 0.98 5.19
CA LYS A 228 -19.68 0.35 6.20
C LYS A 228 -18.93 -0.71 7.01
N LEU A 229 -18.11 -1.55 6.36
CA LEU A 229 -17.29 -2.53 7.06
C LEU A 229 -16.32 -1.88 8.04
N ARG A 230 -15.69 -0.77 7.65
CA ARG A 230 -14.80 0.00 8.54
C ARG A 230 -15.54 0.53 9.76
N SER A 231 -16.68 1.20 9.55
CA SER A 231 -17.52 1.70 10.65
C SER A 231 -18.00 0.57 11.56
N TYR A 232 -18.33 -0.60 11.01
CA TYR A 232 -18.68 -1.78 11.78
C TYR A 232 -17.51 -2.25 12.67
N LEU A 233 -16.30 -2.40 12.11
CA LEU A 233 -15.12 -2.80 12.87
C LEU A 233 -14.77 -1.78 13.97
N GLU A 234 -14.87 -0.49 13.68
CA GLU A 234 -14.65 0.59 14.67
C GLU A 234 -15.69 0.53 15.80
N THR A 235 -16.95 0.27 15.48
CA THR A 235 -18.02 0.13 16.47
C THR A 235 -17.79 -1.10 17.36
N GLN A 236 -17.41 -2.24 16.76
CA GLN A 236 -17.09 -3.46 17.51
C GLN A 236 -15.87 -3.28 18.42
N ASP A 237 -14.82 -2.59 17.95
CA ASP A 237 -13.64 -2.23 18.75
C ASP A 237 -14.02 -1.36 19.97
N ALA A 238 -14.93 -0.40 19.78
CA ALA A 238 -15.43 0.44 20.86
C ALA A 238 -16.27 -0.35 21.88
N LEU A 239 -17.14 -1.25 21.42
CA LEU A 239 -17.95 -2.12 22.29
C LEU A 239 -17.08 -3.08 23.11
N GLN A 240 -16.04 -3.66 22.51
CA GLN A 240 -15.10 -4.52 23.24
C GLN A 240 -14.37 -3.76 24.36
N LYS A 241 -13.99 -2.49 24.13
CA LYS A 241 -13.36 -1.65 25.14
C LYS A 241 -14.30 -1.28 26.30
N GLN A 242 -15.61 -1.20 26.05
CA GLN A 242 -16.61 -0.94 27.09
C GLN A 242 -16.87 -2.18 27.95
N ASN A 243 -16.87 -3.37 27.36
CA ASN A 243 -17.17 -4.64 28.05
C ASN A 243 -15.96 -5.30 28.73
N ASN A 244 -15.00 -4.49 29.19
CA ASN A 244 -13.67 -4.91 29.64
C ASN A 244 -13.65 -5.91 30.83
N ASP A 245 -14.75 -6.07 31.57
CA ASP A 245 -14.80 -6.93 32.76
C ASP A 245 -15.16 -8.41 32.48
N ASP A 246 -15.88 -8.73 31.40
CA ASP A 246 -16.33 -10.11 31.11
C ASP A 246 -15.71 -10.73 29.84
N THR A 247 -14.97 -9.96 29.04
CA THR A 247 -14.42 -10.41 27.75
C THR A 247 -13.21 -11.34 27.85
N GLN A 248 -12.75 -11.70 29.06
CA GLN A 248 -11.70 -12.71 29.24
C GLN A 248 -12.10 -14.11 28.75
N LEU A 249 -13.38 -14.35 28.47
CA LEU A 249 -13.88 -15.65 28.00
C LEU A 249 -13.76 -15.88 26.48
N ILE A 250 -13.53 -14.84 25.67
CA ILE A 250 -13.27 -15.06 24.25
C ILE A 250 -11.85 -15.63 24.11
N ARG A 251 -11.77 -16.91 23.75
CA ARG A 251 -10.50 -17.63 23.53
C ARG A 251 -9.67 -16.86 22.49
N LYS A 252 -8.67 -16.12 22.97
CA LYS A 252 -7.70 -15.43 22.11
C LYS A 252 -6.92 -16.47 21.33
N VAL A 253 -6.87 -16.32 20.02
CA VAL A 253 -6.05 -17.18 19.16
C VAL A 253 -4.59 -16.83 19.43
N ALA A 254 -3.73 -17.84 19.64
CA ALA A 254 -2.30 -17.58 19.80
C ALA A 254 -1.74 -17.05 18.48
N VAL A 255 -1.08 -15.89 18.52
CA VAL A 255 -0.55 -15.22 17.32
C VAL A 255 0.98 -15.29 17.27
N PRO A 256 1.58 -15.34 16.06
CA PRO A 256 3.03 -15.28 15.91
C PRO A 256 3.65 -14.02 16.53
N LYS A 257 4.96 -14.07 16.77
CA LYS A 257 5.70 -12.89 17.23
C LYS A 257 5.60 -11.78 16.17
N MET A 258 5.55 -10.52 16.60
CA MET A 258 5.39 -9.38 15.68
C MET A 258 6.45 -9.31 14.56
N LYS A 259 7.69 -9.75 14.83
CA LYS A 259 8.79 -9.75 13.86
C LYS A 259 8.85 -11.01 12.99
N ASP A 260 8.05 -12.03 13.31
CA ASP A 260 8.07 -13.33 12.66
C ASP A 260 7.24 -13.31 11.38
N ARG A 261 7.82 -12.75 10.32
CA ARG A 261 7.18 -12.59 9.02
C ARG A 261 6.66 -13.93 8.46
N THR A 262 7.45 -14.98 8.63
CA THR A 262 7.17 -16.33 8.17
C THR A 262 6.02 -16.96 8.93
N GLY A 263 6.05 -16.88 10.26
CA GLY A 263 4.96 -17.33 11.12
C GLY A 263 3.66 -16.62 10.79
N TRP A 264 3.69 -15.32 10.50
CA TRP A 264 2.50 -14.59 10.02
C TRP A 264 2.00 -15.05 8.67
N HIS A 265 2.88 -15.39 7.73
CA HIS A 265 2.49 -15.91 6.42
C HIS A 265 1.80 -17.28 6.55
N VAL A 266 2.38 -18.20 7.32
CA VAL A 266 1.77 -19.51 7.64
C VAL A 266 0.44 -19.31 8.38
N PHE A 267 0.40 -18.40 9.36
CA PHE A 267 -0.81 -18.12 10.15
C PHE A 267 -1.98 -17.64 9.29
N CYS A 268 -1.74 -16.73 8.34
CA CYS A 268 -2.79 -16.14 7.52
C CYS A 268 -3.22 -17.03 6.35
N LEU A 269 -2.26 -17.68 5.68
CA LEU A 269 -2.48 -18.36 4.38
C LEU A 269 -2.33 -19.88 4.46
N GLY A 270 -1.92 -20.40 5.62
CA GLY A 270 -1.76 -21.83 5.82
C GLY A 270 -0.40 -22.35 5.39
N ARG A 271 -0.18 -23.63 5.65
CA ARG A 271 1.08 -24.30 5.34
C ARG A 271 1.24 -24.51 3.84
N GLU A 272 0.16 -24.88 3.15
CA GLU A 272 0.21 -25.20 1.73
C GLU A 272 0.64 -23.99 0.87
N GLU A 273 0.08 -22.81 1.13
CA GLU A 273 0.47 -21.60 0.40
C GLU A 273 1.84 -21.05 0.86
N ALA A 274 2.21 -21.24 2.13
CA ALA A 274 3.49 -20.77 2.65
C ALA A 274 4.68 -21.61 2.16
N PHE A 275 4.52 -22.94 2.08
CA PHE A 275 5.58 -23.86 1.62
C PHE A 275 5.53 -24.14 0.12
N GLY A 276 4.33 -24.15 -0.50
CA GLY A 276 4.13 -24.51 -1.90
C GLY A 276 4.61 -23.47 -2.92
N ASN A 277 4.94 -22.25 -2.49
CA ASN A 277 5.64 -21.30 -3.34
C ASN A 277 7.13 -21.70 -3.38
N GLN A 278 7.55 -22.36 -4.47
CA GLN A 278 8.87 -22.97 -4.78
C GLN A 278 10.09 -22.01 -4.71
N GLY A 279 10.01 -20.90 -4.01
CA GLY A 279 11.09 -19.92 -3.85
C GLY A 279 12.05 -20.17 -2.69
N GLY A 280 12.08 -21.36 -2.07
CA GLY A 280 13.15 -21.74 -1.13
C GLY A 280 13.29 -20.86 0.11
N TYR A 281 12.22 -20.19 0.56
CA TYR A 281 12.26 -19.24 1.68
C TYR A 281 12.87 -19.82 2.98
N PHE A 282 12.78 -21.14 3.15
CA PHE A 282 13.26 -21.84 4.35
C PHE A 282 14.65 -22.49 4.20
N GLU A 283 15.21 -22.58 3.00
CA GLU A 283 16.42 -23.39 2.79
C GLU A 283 17.74 -22.60 2.94
N GLU A 284 17.72 -21.26 2.99
CA GLU A 284 18.96 -20.46 2.92
C GLU A 284 19.38 -19.74 4.21
N ILE A 285 18.57 -19.72 5.28
CA ILE A 285 18.89 -18.88 6.47
C ILE A 285 19.68 -19.63 7.56
N ASP A 286 19.69 -20.97 7.56
CA ASP A 286 20.23 -21.74 8.69
C ASP A 286 21.57 -22.45 8.44
N SER A 287 22.29 -22.20 7.32
CA SER A 287 23.54 -22.94 7.04
C SER A 287 24.88 -22.23 7.28
N GLU A 288 24.96 -20.92 7.58
CA GLU A 288 26.29 -20.25 7.56
C GLU A 288 26.69 -19.37 8.76
N ASN A 289 26.02 -19.36 9.92
CA ASN A 289 26.52 -18.48 11.01
C ASN A 289 26.42 -18.98 12.47
N GLU A 290 26.50 -20.30 12.68
CA GLU A 290 26.76 -20.88 14.01
C GLU A 290 28.22 -21.29 14.23
N GLN A 291 29.16 -20.65 13.52
CA GLN A 291 30.59 -20.81 13.82
C GLN A 291 31.02 -19.86 14.95
N SER A 292 30.79 -20.31 16.18
CA SER A 292 31.69 -20.21 17.32
C SER A 292 32.36 -18.83 17.58
N LYS A 293 31.77 -18.05 18.48
CA LYS A 293 32.51 -17.17 19.40
C LYS A 293 32.05 -17.40 20.84
N GLU A 294 32.30 -18.61 21.33
CA GLU A 294 32.54 -18.83 22.76
C GLU A 294 33.94 -18.29 23.11
N GLU A 295 34.07 -16.97 23.27
CA GLU A 295 35.23 -16.42 23.97
C GLU A 295 34.98 -16.51 25.48
N SER A 296 35.58 -17.58 26.00
CA SER A 296 35.87 -17.87 27.41
C SER A 296 36.41 -16.65 28.16
N CYS A 297 35.56 -16.02 28.98
CA CYS A 297 36.00 -15.20 30.13
C CYS A 297 36.01 -16.07 31.39
N LYS A 298 36.98 -16.98 31.48
CA LYS A 298 37.42 -17.51 32.78
C LYS A 298 38.36 -16.48 33.40
N ASP A 299 37.90 -15.78 34.42
CA ASP A 299 38.78 -15.45 35.53
C ASP A 299 38.03 -15.48 36.86
N LYS A 300 38.70 -16.10 37.84
CA LYS A 300 38.22 -16.53 39.15
C LYS A 300 38.50 -15.48 40.23
N HIS A 301 37.88 -15.72 41.41
CA HIS A 301 38.13 -15.14 42.75
C HIS A 301 37.47 -13.78 43.02
N ASP A 302 36.86 -13.48 44.17
CA ASP A 302 36.70 -14.13 45.49
C ASP A 302 35.49 -13.45 46.19
N ASN A 303 34.54 -14.21 46.76
CA ASN A 303 34.41 -14.41 48.21
C ASN A 303 34.16 -13.13 49.05
N VAL A 304 32.88 -12.75 49.23
CA VAL A 304 32.41 -12.12 50.49
C VAL A 304 30.98 -12.61 50.76
N SER A 305 30.85 -13.33 51.86
CA SER A 305 29.60 -13.65 52.54
C SER A 305 28.89 -12.39 53.00
N ASP A 306 27.59 -12.27 52.72
CA ASP A 306 26.68 -11.61 53.66
C ASP A 306 25.29 -12.22 53.56
N GLU A 307 24.87 -12.82 54.67
CA GLU A 307 23.53 -13.33 54.92
C GLU A 307 22.53 -12.15 54.89
N VAL A 308 21.66 -12.12 53.89
CA VAL A 308 20.41 -11.36 53.99
C VAL A 308 19.28 -12.25 53.46
N GLN A 309 18.39 -12.66 54.38
CA GLN A 309 17.11 -13.30 54.06
C GLN A 309 16.31 -12.46 53.04
N PRO A 310 15.39 -13.07 52.28
CA PRO A 310 14.00 -12.80 52.65
C PRO A 310 13.01 -13.96 52.43
N ASN A 311 12.10 -14.05 53.39
CA ASN A 311 10.71 -14.48 53.19
C ASN A 311 10.07 -13.67 52.04
N ASN A 312 9.27 -14.31 51.20
CA ASN A 312 7.82 -14.07 51.12
C ASN A 312 7.22 -14.74 49.88
N ASP A 313 6.07 -15.35 50.13
CA ASP A 313 5.11 -15.99 49.24
C ASP A 313 4.64 -15.09 48.07
N ALA A 314 5.50 -14.84 47.10
CA ALA A 314 5.10 -14.34 45.79
C ALA A 314 4.72 -15.55 44.93
N ALA A 315 3.46 -15.99 45.06
CA ALA A 315 2.84 -16.88 44.10
C ALA A 315 3.01 -16.26 42.70
N GLU A 316 3.96 -16.79 41.95
CA GLU A 316 4.17 -16.51 40.55
C GLU A 316 2.85 -16.81 39.86
N LYS A 317 2.07 -15.75 39.58
CA LYS A 317 1.06 -15.79 38.54
C LYS A 317 1.84 -16.03 37.25
N GLU A 318 2.12 -17.29 36.96
CA GLU A 318 2.47 -17.76 35.63
C GLU A 318 1.33 -17.30 34.72
N THR A 319 1.51 -16.12 34.14
CA THR A 319 0.70 -15.67 33.03
C THR A 319 0.98 -16.67 31.94
N ASN A 320 0.04 -17.60 31.78
CA ASN A 320 0.04 -18.64 30.76
C ASN A 320 -0.03 -17.94 29.39
N ILE A 321 1.10 -17.41 28.94
CA ILE A 321 1.28 -16.83 27.61
C ILE A 321 1.30 -18.04 26.70
N SER A 322 0.11 -18.37 26.18
CA SER A 322 -0.07 -19.39 25.15
C SER A 322 0.93 -19.13 24.04
N THR A 323 1.98 -19.95 24.00
CA THR A 323 3.06 -19.81 23.03
C THR A 323 2.51 -20.29 21.69
N TYR A 324 2.64 -19.45 20.66
CA TYR A 324 2.22 -19.78 19.30
C TYR A 324 2.88 -21.08 18.84
N ASN A 325 2.05 -22.05 18.44
CA ASN A 325 2.49 -23.32 17.87
C ASN A 325 2.02 -23.38 16.40
N PRO A 326 2.94 -23.40 15.41
CA PRO A 326 2.59 -23.46 13.99
C PRO A 326 1.81 -24.74 13.61
N ASP A 327 1.93 -25.82 14.39
CA ASP A 327 1.25 -27.09 14.11
C ASP A 327 -0.27 -27.01 14.28
N ASN A 328 -0.74 -26.06 15.10
CA ASN A 328 -2.16 -25.83 15.37
C ASN A 328 -2.83 -24.95 14.31
N VAL A 329 -2.07 -24.42 13.35
CA VAL A 329 -2.62 -23.60 12.27
C VAL A 329 -3.34 -24.53 11.26
N PRO A 330 -4.59 -24.19 10.85
CA PRO A 330 -5.29 -24.92 9.78
C PRO A 330 -4.44 -25.03 8.50
N SER A 331 -4.66 -26.07 7.69
CA SER A 331 -3.96 -26.26 6.40
C SER A 331 -4.01 -25.00 5.52
N ASP A 332 -5.17 -24.35 5.49
CA ASP A 332 -5.51 -23.19 4.66
C ASP A 332 -5.28 -21.85 5.41
N GLY A 333 -4.78 -21.92 6.66
CA GLY A 333 -4.58 -20.76 7.52
C GLY A 333 -5.86 -20.23 8.17
N HIS A 334 -5.71 -19.19 8.97
CA HIS A 334 -6.82 -18.50 9.61
C HIS A 334 -7.45 -17.49 8.65
N LYS A 335 -8.78 -17.51 8.52
CA LYS A 335 -9.53 -16.47 7.80
C LYS A 335 -9.55 -15.15 8.61
N PRO A 336 -9.57 -13.97 7.96
CA PRO A 336 -9.60 -12.68 8.66
C PRO A 336 -10.98 -12.39 9.26
N THR A 337 -11.31 -13.06 10.37
CA THR A 337 -12.57 -12.83 11.09
C THR A 337 -12.54 -11.51 11.86
N SER A 338 -13.70 -10.91 12.13
CA SER A 338 -13.79 -9.67 12.91
C SER A 338 -13.18 -9.82 14.30
N SER A 339 -13.41 -10.95 14.98
CA SER A 339 -12.81 -11.24 16.30
C SER A 339 -11.29 -11.26 16.25
N LEU A 340 -10.70 -11.86 15.21
CA LEU A 340 -9.26 -11.93 15.03
C LEU A 340 -8.67 -10.56 14.67
N LEU A 341 -9.32 -9.79 13.78
CA LEU A 341 -8.89 -8.44 13.41
C LEU A 341 -8.95 -7.45 14.58
N LEU A 342 -9.88 -7.64 15.51
CA LEU A 342 -10.00 -6.81 16.72
C LEU A 342 -8.98 -7.21 17.79
N GLN A 343 -8.54 -8.47 17.81
CA GLN A 343 -7.41 -8.91 18.65
C GLN A 343 -6.08 -8.26 18.20
N ILE A 344 -5.96 -7.93 16.92
CA ILE A 344 -4.77 -7.31 16.32
C ILE A 344 -4.81 -5.80 16.56
N ASP A 345 -3.77 -5.26 17.21
CA ASP A 345 -3.64 -3.83 17.44
C ASP A 345 -3.24 -3.07 16.15
N GLN A 346 -3.23 -1.74 16.20
CA GLN A 346 -2.91 -0.93 15.03
C GLN A 346 -1.45 -1.08 14.58
N VAL A 347 -0.53 -1.31 15.51
CA VAL A 347 0.90 -1.51 15.18
C VAL A 347 1.07 -2.80 14.40
N LEU A 348 0.50 -3.89 14.90
CA LEU A 348 0.56 -5.20 14.29
C LEU A 348 -0.23 -5.25 12.97
N THR A 349 -1.36 -4.56 12.87
CA THR A 349 -2.11 -4.42 11.61
C THR A 349 -1.21 -3.85 10.50
N ARG A 350 -0.44 -2.81 10.80
CA ARG A 350 0.50 -2.19 9.84
C ARG A 350 1.64 -3.13 9.48
N VAL A 351 2.25 -3.78 10.48
CA VAL A 351 3.34 -4.75 10.26
C VAL A 351 2.87 -5.91 9.37
N LEU A 352 1.71 -6.49 9.69
CA LEU A 352 1.12 -7.59 8.92
C LEU A 352 0.77 -7.16 7.49
N PHE A 353 0.21 -5.95 7.32
CA PHE A 353 -0.02 -5.38 5.99
C PHE A 353 1.29 -5.30 5.20
N HIS A 354 2.37 -4.76 5.79
CA HIS A 354 3.69 -4.71 5.13
C HIS A 354 4.25 -6.10 4.79
N HIS A 355 4.01 -7.12 5.60
CA HIS A 355 4.36 -8.51 5.26
C HIS A 355 3.62 -8.99 4.01
N HIS A 356 2.31 -8.77 3.92
CA HIS A 356 1.55 -9.11 2.72
C HIS A 356 2.03 -8.33 1.48
N VAL A 357 2.35 -7.04 1.61
CA VAL A 357 2.92 -6.24 0.52
C VAL A 357 4.28 -6.79 0.08
N TYR A 358 5.14 -7.19 1.01
CA TYR A 358 6.43 -7.80 0.72
C TYR A 358 6.28 -9.07 -0.13
N PHE A 359 5.42 -10.00 0.30
CA PHE A 359 5.19 -11.24 -0.45
C PHE A 359 4.49 -11.02 -1.79
N LEU A 360 3.52 -10.09 -1.85
CA LEU A 360 2.79 -9.82 -3.09
C LEU A 360 3.66 -9.08 -4.12
N CYS A 361 4.36 -8.03 -3.71
CA CYS A 361 5.03 -7.11 -4.62
C CYS A 361 6.50 -7.45 -4.86
N GLU A 362 7.24 -7.87 -3.82
CA GLU A 362 8.68 -8.15 -3.92
C GLU A 362 8.94 -9.60 -4.35
N TRP A 363 8.17 -10.55 -3.80
CA TRP A 363 8.27 -11.97 -4.15
C TRP A 363 7.34 -12.41 -5.27
N LYS A 364 6.47 -11.51 -5.74
CA LYS A 364 5.54 -11.75 -6.85
C LYS A 364 4.64 -12.99 -6.62
N PHE A 365 4.32 -13.32 -5.38
CA PHE A 365 3.45 -14.46 -5.08
C PHE A 365 2.06 -14.28 -5.65
N PRO A 366 1.38 -15.35 -6.13
CA PRO A 366 0.06 -15.26 -6.71
C PRO A 366 -0.95 -14.63 -5.74
N LEU A 367 -1.92 -13.90 -6.27
CA LEU A 367 -2.95 -13.26 -5.48
C LEU A 367 -4.07 -14.29 -5.24
N THR A 368 -3.87 -15.13 -4.23
CA THR A 368 -4.88 -16.11 -3.79
C THR A 368 -6.09 -15.41 -3.15
N HIS A 369 -7.22 -16.09 -3.10
CA HIS A 369 -8.43 -15.60 -2.45
C HIS A 369 -8.17 -15.22 -0.99
N GLN A 370 -7.50 -16.10 -0.24
CA GLN A 370 -7.15 -15.89 1.15
C GLN A 370 -6.24 -14.67 1.34
N ARG A 371 -5.24 -14.48 0.46
CA ARG A 371 -4.35 -13.31 0.49
C ARG A 371 -5.09 -12.01 0.20
N ALA A 372 -5.97 -12.01 -0.82
CA ALA A 372 -6.79 -10.86 -1.15
C ALA A 372 -7.72 -10.48 0.02
N ALA A 373 -8.35 -11.48 0.66
CA ALA A 373 -9.20 -11.29 1.83
C ALA A 373 -8.43 -10.67 3.01
N TRP A 374 -7.23 -11.15 3.31
CA TRP A 374 -6.37 -10.58 4.35
C TRP A 374 -5.97 -9.13 4.03
N ILE A 375 -5.52 -8.86 2.80
CA ILE A 375 -5.18 -7.48 2.38
C ILE A 375 -6.39 -6.56 2.52
N TYR A 376 -7.56 -6.99 2.04
CA TYR A 376 -8.81 -6.24 2.15
C TYR A 376 -9.19 -5.95 3.61
N ALA A 377 -9.13 -6.96 4.47
CA ALA A 377 -9.46 -6.86 5.89
C ALA A 377 -8.47 -5.96 6.65
N LEU A 378 -7.17 -6.06 6.38
CA LEU A 378 -6.14 -5.22 6.99
C LEU A 378 -6.31 -3.76 6.55
N LEU A 379 -6.58 -3.53 5.26
CA LEU A 379 -6.95 -2.21 4.77
C LEU A 379 -8.17 -1.68 5.52
N ALA A 380 -9.23 -2.47 5.72
CA ALA A 380 -10.39 -2.04 6.50
C ALA A 380 -10.03 -1.69 7.96
N ARG A 381 -9.08 -2.42 8.56
CA ARG A 381 -8.67 -2.21 9.95
C ARG A 381 -7.72 -1.02 10.17
N MET A 382 -7.03 -0.55 9.14
CA MET A 382 -6.05 0.56 9.26
C MET A 382 -6.73 1.90 9.55
N ASN A 383 -6.40 2.53 10.69
CA ASN A 383 -6.97 3.83 11.07
C ASN A 383 -6.25 5.03 10.43
N LYS A 384 -6.98 6.13 10.18
CA LYS A 384 -6.41 7.44 9.78
C LYS A 384 -5.96 8.24 11.02
N PRO A 385 -4.89 9.06 10.96
CA PRO A 385 -4.08 9.43 9.79
C PRO A 385 -3.02 8.38 9.43
N TRP A 386 -2.72 8.27 8.13
CA TRP A 386 -1.76 7.28 7.61
C TRP A 386 -0.34 7.82 7.62
N HIS A 387 0.59 6.93 7.94
CA HIS A 387 2.01 7.21 7.80
C HIS A 387 2.42 7.20 6.33
N ARG A 388 3.47 7.94 5.98
CA ARG A 388 4.01 8.00 4.60
C ARG A 388 4.33 6.60 4.06
N ASP A 389 4.86 5.73 4.91
CA ASP A 389 5.25 4.37 4.52
C ASP A 389 4.05 3.48 4.21
N GLU A 390 2.93 3.69 4.91
CA GLU A 390 1.66 2.99 4.67
C GLU A 390 1.07 3.42 3.33
N CYS A 391 1.06 4.72 3.02
CA CYS A 391 0.66 5.22 1.70
C CYS A 391 1.54 4.63 0.59
N CYS A 392 2.86 4.57 0.81
CA CYS A 392 3.79 3.95 -0.13
C CYS A 392 3.47 2.47 -0.37
N ALA A 393 3.21 1.71 0.70
CA ALA A 393 2.85 0.30 0.61
C ALA A 393 1.51 0.08 -0.11
N VAL A 394 0.48 0.89 0.16
CA VAL A 394 -0.79 0.82 -0.55
C VAL A 394 -0.63 1.16 -2.04
N ARG A 395 0.19 2.15 -2.36
CA ARG A 395 0.50 2.47 -3.76
C ARG A 395 1.27 1.35 -4.47
N LYS A 396 2.17 0.64 -3.77
CA LYS A 396 2.83 -0.57 -4.29
C LYS A 396 1.80 -1.65 -4.61
N VAL A 397 0.84 -1.91 -3.71
CA VAL A 397 -0.24 -2.88 -3.94
C VAL A 397 -1.10 -2.48 -5.14
N LEU A 398 -1.49 -1.20 -5.24
CA LEU A 398 -2.26 -0.68 -6.38
C LEU A 398 -1.54 -0.94 -7.71
N ARG A 399 -0.26 -0.58 -7.81
CA ARG A 399 0.56 -0.81 -9.01
C ARG A 399 0.66 -2.28 -9.37
N GLU A 400 0.92 -3.13 -8.37
CA GLU A 400 1.02 -4.57 -8.57
C GLU A 400 -0.30 -5.17 -9.06
N CYS A 401 -1.44 -4.75 -8.49
CA CYS A 401 -2.76 -5.19 -8.94
C CYS A 401 -3.04 -4.75 -10.38
N CYS A 402 -2.67 -3.52 -10.76
CA CYS A 402 -2.81 -3.05 -12.14
C CYS A 402 -1.91 -3.84 -13.12
N SER A 403 -0.66 -4.13 -12.75
CA SER A 403 0.25 -4.96 -13.56
C SER A 403 -0.34 -6.36 -13.79
N ARG A 404 -0.82 -7.02 -12.74
CA ARG A 404 -1.41 -8.35 -12.86
C ARG A 404 -2.71 -8.36 -13.63
N ARG A 405 -3.53 -7.32 -13.49
CA ARG A 405 -4.74 -7.14 -14.30
C ARG A 405 -4.40 -6.97 -15.78
N TRP A 406 -3.27 -6.34 -16.09
CA TRP A 406 -2.77 -6.21 -17.47
C TRP A 406 -2.30 -7.54 -18.05
N GLU A 407 -1.62 -8.35 -17.24
CA GLU A 407 -1.08 -9.65 -17.64
C GLU A 407 -2.15 -10.76 -17.73
N LEU A 408 -3.29 -10.57 -17.07
CA LEU A 408 -4.37 -11.56 -17.03
C LEU A 408 -5.02 -11.72 -18.42
N SER A 409 -4.98 -12.93 -18.98
CA SER A 409 -5.65 -13.24 -20.24
C SER A 409 -7.07 -13.74 -19.96
N LEU A 410 -8.07 -12.96 -20.40
CA LEU A 410 -9.48 -13.35 -20.23
C LEU A 410 -9.94 -14.31 -21.34
N PRO A 411 -10.74 -15.35 -21.01
CA PRO A 411 -11.25 -16.32 -21.99
C PRO A 411 -12.10 -15.62 -23.07
N GLN A 412 -12.04 -16.08 -24.32
CA GLN A 412 -12.90 -15.51 -25.37
C GLN A 412 -14.37 -15.95 -25.20
N GLU A 413 -15.29 -15.07 -25.60
CA GLU A 413 -16.73 -15.40 -25.59
C GLU A 413 -16.98 -16.53 -26.59
N GLY A 414 -17.40 -17.70 -26.09
CA GLY A 414 -17.64 -18.90 -26.90
C GLY A 414 -16.67 -20.05 -26.63
N ASP A 415 -15.57 -19.80 -25.91
CA ASP A 415 -14.80 -20.86 -25.29
C ASP A 415 -15.61 -21.37 -24.09
N GLY A 416 -15.89 -22.67 -24.02
CA GLY A 416 -16.81 -23.23 -23.01
C GLY A 416 -16.48 -22.80 -21.58
N SER A 417 -17.47 -22.85 -20.68
CA SER A 417 -17.21 -22.64 -19.25
C SER A 417 -16.31 -23.77 -18.76
N THR A 418 -15.07 -23.43 -18.43
CA THR A 418 -14.09 -24.31 -17.80
C THR A 418 -13.81 -23.79 -16.40
N VAL A 419 -13.43 -24.67 -15.48
CA VAL A 419 -13.04 -24.29 -14.10
C VAL A 419 -11.90 -23.27 -14.09
N GLU A 420 -11.02 -23.29 -15.09
CA GLU A 420 -9.94 -22.31 -15.23
C GLU A 420 -10.47 -20.92 -15.61
N ASN A 421 -11.48 -20.85 -16.47
CA ASN A 421 -12.11 -19.60 -16.87
C ASN A 421 -12.77 -18.92 -15.65
N ASP A 422 -13.45 -19.68 -14.80
CA ASP A 422 -14.08 -19.17 -13.58
C ASP A 422 -13.03 -18.61 -12.59
N ARG A 423 -11.89 -19.30 -12.44
CA ARG A 423 -10.76 -18.82 -11.62
C ARG A 423 -10.18 -17.50 -12.12
N LYS A 424 -10.07 -17.32 -13.45
CA LYS A 424 -9.60 -16.05 -14.05
C LYS A 424 -10.57 -14.90 -13.79
N TRP A 425 -11.87 -15.16 -13.88
CA TRP A 425 -12.89 -14.16 -13.57
C TRP A 425 -12.91 -13.79 -12.07
N GLU A 426 -12.76 -14.77 -11.19
CA GLU A 426 -12.62 -14.53 -9.76
C GLU A 426 -11.37 -13.68 -9.46
N GLN A 427 -10.23 -14.03 -10.06
CA GLN A 427 -8.99 -13.26 -9.93
C GLN A 427 -9.16 -11.82 -10.41
N LEU A 428 -9.84 -11.61 -11.54
CA LEU A 428 -10.15 -10.27 -12.04
C LEU A 428 -11.03 -9.48 -11.04
N ALA A 429 -12.03 -10.12 -10.44
CA ALA A 429 -12.91 -9.49 -9.46
C ALA A 429 -12.13 -9.04 -8.21
N MET A 430 -11.21 -9.87 -7.71
CA MET A 430 -10.34 -9.53 -6.58
C MET A 430 -9.42 -8.35 -6.92
N LEU A 431 -8.77 -8.38 -8.09
CA LEU A 431 -7.90 -7.30 -8.55
C LEU A 431 -8.66 -5.98 -8.66
N ASN A 432 -9.84 -5.98 -9.28
CA ASN A 432 -10.64 -4.77 -9.44
C ASN A 432 -11.14 -4.22 -8.10
N THR A 433 -11.50 -5.09 -7.14
CA THR A 433 -11.91 -4.67 -5.81
C THR A 433 -10.76 -3.98 -5.06
N LEU A 434 -9.56 -4.58 -5.07
CA LEU A 434 -8.39 -3.98 -4.44
C LEU A 434 -7.97 -2.68 -5.14
N ILE A 435 -8.02 -2.61 -6.47
CA ILE A 435 -7.74 -1.38 -7.24
C ILE A 435 -8.73 -0.27 -6.87
N ALA A 436 -10.02 -0.58 -6.76
CA ALA A 436 -11.02 0.41 -6.36
C ALA A 436 -10.76 0.96 -4.96
N ILE A 437 -10.47 0.09 -3.99
CA ILE A 437 -10.22 0.51 -2.61
C ILE A 437 -8.92 1.29 -2.48
N THR A 438 -7.82 0.76 -3.02
CA THR A 438 -6.51 1.41 -2.92
C THR A 438 -6.43 2.69 -3.75
N GLY A 439 -7.03 2.71 -4.94
CA GLY A 439 -7.05 3.85 -5.84
C GLY A 439 -8.02 4.96 -5.42
N ILE A 440 -9.27 4.62 -5.10
CA ILE A 440 -10.34 5.59 -4.84
C ILE A 440 -10.51 5.84 -3.35
N TYR A 441 -10.79 4.81 -2.54
CA TYR A 441 -11.07 5.02 -1.10
C TYR A 441 -9.87 5.63 -0.35
N TYR A 442 -8.66 5.22 -0.74
CA TYR A 442 -7.41 5.75 -0.20
C TYR A 442 -6.77 6.83 -1.06
N GLU A 443 -7.41 7.26 -2.13
CA GLU A 443 -6.96 8.36 -3.01
C GLU A 443 -5.52 8.17 -3.54
N GLN A 444 -5.03 6.93 -3.64
CA GLN A 444 -3.69 6.67 -4.18
C GLN A 444 -3.67 6.70 -5.71
N GLY A 445 -4.84 6.78 -6.36
CA GLY A 445 -5.00 6.78 -7.81
C GLY A 445 -5.24 8.15 -8.45
N SER A 446 -5.74 9.17 -7.75
CA SER A 446 -6.44 10.29 -8.42
C SER A 446 -5.74 11.65 -8.48
N ASN A 447 -4.57 11.86 -7.87
CA ASN A 447 -4.01 13.23 -7.74
C ASN A 447 -2.62 13.46 -8.38
N ALA A 448 -2.12 12.51 -9.18
CA ALA A 448 -0.82 12.66 -9.85
C ALA A 448 -0.96 13.06 -11.34
N GLY A 449 -1.78 14.07 -11.63
CA GLY A 449 -1.72 14.88 -12.87
C GLY A 449 -1.63 14.15 -14.21
N GLY A 450 -2.79 13.86 -14.83
CA GLY A 450 -2.92 13.80 -16.31
C GLY A 450 -2.61 12.47 -17.00
N ASP A 451 -2.57 11.34 -16.29
CA ASP A 451 -2.21 10.01 -16.83
C ASP A 451 -3.38 9.24 -17.46
N GLY A 452 -4.55 9.85 -17.63
CA GLY A 452 -5.72 9.22 -18.28
C GLY A 452 -6.47 8.21 -17.41
N MET A 453 -6.06 8.01 -16.16
CA MET A 453 -6.79 7.18 -15.18
C MET A 453 -8.08 7.85 -14.68
N ASP A 454 -8.28 9.13 -15.00
CA ASP A 454 -9.51 9.87 -14.73
C ASP A 454 -10.76 9.18 -15.29
N LEU A 455 -10.65 8.39 -16.37
CA LEU A 455 -11.80 7.65 -16.92
C LEU A 455 -12.20 6.44 -16.07
N LEU A 456 -11.24 5.80 -15.38
CA LEU A 456 -11.50 4.71 -14.44
C LEU A 456 -12.00 5.22 -13.09
N PHE A 457 -11.58 6.42 -12.71
CA PHE A 457 -11.83 6.99 -11.39
C PHE A 457 -12.73 8.23 -11.39
N LYS A 458 -13.33 8.60 -12.54
CA LYS A 458 -14.43 9.58 -12.62
C LYS A 458 -15.67 8.98 -11.97
N THR A 459 -15.67 8.92 -10.65
CA THR A 459 -16.91 9.04 -9.91
C THR A 459 -17.39 10.45 -10.19
N SER A 460 -18.55 10.61 -10.82
CA SER A 460 -19.20 11.91 -10.98
C SER A 460 -19.24 12.58 -9.61
N SER A 461 -18.40 13.58 -9.40
CA SER A 461 -18.39 14.37 -8.17
C SER A 461 -19.75 15.06 -8.09
N SER A 462 -20.62 14.55 -7.22
CA SER A 462 -21.92 15.14 -6.90
C SER A 462 -21.75 16.39 -6.06
#